data_AF-A0A2A2WCC8-F1
#
_entry.id   AF-A0A2A2WCC8-F1
#
_cell.length_a   1.000
_cell.length_b   1.000
_cell.length_c   1.000
_cell.angle_alpha   90.00
_cell.angle_beta   90.00
_cell.angle_gamma   90.00
#
_symmetry.space_group_name_H-M   'P 1'
#
loop_
_entity.id
_entity.type
_entity.pdbx_description
1 polymer ?
#
loop_
_entity_poly.entity_id
_entity_poly.type
_entity_poly.pdbx_seq_one_letter_code
_entity_poly.pdbx_strand_id
1 'polypeptide(L)'
;MHFTFPIPFRLIAIAAVIVAWVPNATVSGQSTDSIPSRPTDRPSGLPDAAMRVPSLSSDVVNVYRDGQTLWLLPSPESIEARSFNLPRLCAPIRSLAWHDDAKRELGFVPEPDHWRFSWKAAVAAEALIKVVFDGAPVLPGEVSPTETAGDGSVMLHAHHAATFGEKLRFEPQWYKNTVGYWTVAEDYATWELKLDQPGRYSVAVLQGCGQGQGGSDAVITLRDEATLVAELPFQTIDTGHFQNFRWNHLGDLTVKKPGTYQLRIEAKRIAKGALFDVRAIHLVKQAN
;
A
#
# COMPACT_ATOMS: atom_id res chain seq x y z
N MET A 1 28.56 14.78 46.71
CA MET A 1 28.35 13.33 46.86
C MET A 1 28.86 12.65 45.60
N HIS A 2 30.05 12.07 45.70
CA HIS A 2 30.67 11.23 44.68
C HIS A 2 30.13 9.81 44.79
N PHE A 3 29.85 9.16 43.67
CA PHE A 3 30.02 7.72 43.54
C PHE A 3 30.64 7.41 42.18
N THR A 4 31.95 7.22 42.22
CA THR A 4 32.76 6.48 41.25
C THR A 4 32.76 5.01 41.65
N PHE A 5 32.62 4.09 40.70
CA PHE A 5 33.12 2.72 40.82
C PHE A 5 33.76 2.27 39.50
N PRO A 6 34.89 1.52 39.52
CA PRO A 6 35.70 1.23 38.33
C PRO A 6 35.65 -0.25 37.86
N ILE A 7 35.85 -0.46 36.54
CA ILE A 7 36.77 -1.43 35.84
C ILE A 7 36.56 -2.96 36.13
N PRO A 8 36.58 -3.90 35.14
CA PRO A 8 37.68 -4.08 34.18
C PRO A 8 37.42 -4.53 32.73
N PHE A 9 38.38 -4.12 31.89
CA PHE A 9 38.80 -4.76 30.64
C PHE A 9 39.29 -6.20 30.87
N ARG A 10 38.98 -7.11 29.94
CA ARG A 10 39.76 -8.35 29.73
C ARG A 10 40.27 -8.43 28.30
N LEU A 11 41.58 -8.62 28.18
CA LEU A 11 42.31 -8.97 26.97
C LEU A 11 42.18 -10.48 26.67
N ILE A 12 41.94 -10.77 25.38
CA ILE A 12 42.60 -11.74 24.48
C ILE A 12 42.88 -13.17 25.00
N ALA A 13 42.34 -14.16 24.27
CA ALA A 13 43.06 -15.39 23.91
C ALA A 13 42.63 -15.86 22.52
N ILE A 14 43.52 -15.72 21.54
CA ILE A 14 43.44 -16.36 20.22
C ILE A 14 43.96 -17.79 20.39
N ALA A 15 43.08 -18.79 20.25
CA ALA A 15 43.49 -20.19 20.21
C ALA A 15 43.64 -20.63 18.75
N ALA A 16 44.88 -20.91 18.35
CA ALA A 16 45.22 -21.55 17.10
C ALA A 16 44.69 -22.99 17.08
N VAL A 17 43.89 -23.34 16.07
CA VAL A 17 43.52 -24.74 15.80
C VAL A 17 44.56 -25.35 14.88
N ILE A 18 45.26 -26.34 15.43
CA ILE A 18 46.23 -27.18 14.74
C ILE A 18 45.48 -28.08 13.75
N VAL A 19 45.94 -28.06 12.49
CA VAL A 19 45.52 -28.97 11.42
C VAL A 19 46.13 -30.34 11.70
N ALA A 20 45.30 -31.33 12.00
CA ALA A 20 45.69 -32.74 12.00
C ALA A 20 45.18 -33.40 10.71
N TRP A 21 46.13 -33.85 9.91
CA TRP A 21 45.96 -34.56 8.65
C TRP A 21 45.66 -36.05 8.95
N VAL A 22 44.58 -36.61 8.40
CA VAL A 22 44.29 -38.05 8.44
C VAL A 22 43.88 -38.50 7.02
N PRO A 23 44.43 -39.60 6.50
CA PRO A 23 44.43 -39.88 5.07
C PRO A 23 43.14 -40.52 4.56
N ASN A 24 42.96 -40.40 3.24
CA ASN A 24 41.87 -40.91 2.42
C ASN A 24 41.46 -42.36 2.73
N ALA A 25 40.18 -42.57 2.99
CA ALA A 25 39.49 -43.83 2.71
C ALA A 25 38.60 -43.63 1.48
N THR A 26 38.96 -44.30 0.39
CA THR A 26 38.18 -44.39 -0.84
C THR A 26 36.87 -45.11 -0.56
N VAL A 27 35.74 -44.42 -0.69
CA VAL A 27 34.43 -45.07 -0.84
C VAL A 27 33.83 -44.64 -2.17
N SER A 28 33.68 -45.64 -3.02
CA SER A 28 33.05 -45.62 -4.32
C SER A 28 31.56 -45.32 -4.25
N GLY A 29 31.10 -44.42 -5.12
CA GLY A 29 29.81 -44.52 -5.82
C GLY A 29 28.54 -44.22 -5.02
N GLN A 30 27.96 -43.04 -5.25
CA GLN A 30 26.72 -42.88 -6.04
C GLN A 30 26.37 -41.39 -6.11
N SER A 31 26.35 -40.84 -7.32
CA SER A 31 25.74 -39.54 -7.58
C SER A 31 24.23 -39.71 -7.59
N THR A 32 23.55 -39.03 -6.69
CA THR A 32 22.20 -38.56 -6.93
C THR A 32 22.16 -37.11 -6.48
N ASP A 33 22.33 -36.20 -7.44
CA ASP A 33 21.84 -34.83 -7.29
C ASP A 33 20.32 -34.93 -7.11
N SER A 34 19.86 -34.98 -5.87
CA SER A 34 18.47 -34.73 -5.54
C SER A 34 18.26 -33.23 -5.62
N ILE A 35 17.75 -32.77 -6.76
CA ILE A 35 16.96 -31.55 -6.84
C ILE A 35 15.95 -31.60 -5.68
N PRO A 36 15.86 -30.60 -4.79
CA PRO A 36 14.88 -30.64 -3.72
C PRO A 36 13.50 -30.76 -4.35
N SER A 37 12.85 -31.90 -4.10
CA SER A 37 11.49 -32.18 -4.58
C SER A 37 10.55 -31.09 -4.09
N ARG A 38 9.73 -30.57 -5.02
CA ARG A 38 8.61 -29.66 -4.76
C ARG A 38 7.87 -30.10 -3.48
N PRO A 39 7.62 -29.19 -2.51
CA PRO A 39 6.79 -29.54 -1.34
C PRO A 39 5.46 -30.10 -1.84
N THR A 40 5.09 -31.28 -1.36
CA THR A 40 3.92 -32.06 -1.83
C THR A 40 2.58 -31.36 -1.58
N ASP A 41 2.56 -30.29 -0.77
CA ASP A 41 1.38 -29.49 -0.44
C ASP A 41 1.26 -28.18 -1.23
N ARG A 42 2.05 -27.99 -2.30
CA ARG A 42 1.97 -26.78 -3.13
C ARG A 42 0.83 -26.88 -4.15
N PRO A 43 -0.13 -25.93 -4.20
CA PRO A 43 -1.24 -25.96 -5.15
C PRO A 43 -0.77 -26.12 -6.60
N SER A 44 -1.54 -26.86 -7.38
CA SER A 44 -1.37 -26.90 -8.84
C SER A 44 -1.62 -25.51 -9.43
N GLY A 45 -0.79 -25.06 -10.38
CA GLY A 45 -0.94 -23.75 -11.02
C GLY A 45 -0.22 -22.58 -10.33
N LEU A 46 0.25 -22.75 -9.08
CA LEU A 46 1.07 -21.73 -8.41
C LEU A 46 2.48 -21.68 -9.03
N PRO A 47 2.99 -20.52 -9.51
CA PRO A 47 4.35 -20.42 -10.08
C PRO A 47 5.42 -20.76 -9.06
N ASP A 48 6.52 -21.40 -9.46
CA ASP A 48 7.58 -21.88 -8.55
C ASP A 48 8.21 -20.77 -7.69
N ALA A 49 8.36 -19.57 -8.26
CA ALA A 49 8.91 -18.40 -7.57
C ALA A 49 7.96 -17.81 -6.50
N ALA A 50 6.67 -18.14 -6.53
CA ALA A 50 5.72 -17.58 -5.58
C ALA A 50 6.01 -18.09 -4.15
N MET A 51 6.12 -17.18 -3.19
CA MET A 51 6.37 -17.53 -1.79
C MET A 51 5.15 -17.22 -0.94
N ARG A 52 4.84 -18.08 0.04
CA ARG A 52 3.74 -17.83 0.96
C ARG A 52 4.00 -16.55 1.76
N VAL A 53 2.98 -15.74 1.98
CA VAL A 53 3.03 -14.49 2.74
C VAL A 53 2.22 -14.68 4.02
N PRO A 54 2.85 -15.06 5.14
CA PRO A 54 2.13 -15.37 6.38
C PRO A 54 1.32 -14.18 6.91
N SER A 55 1.82 -12.95 6.78
CA SER A 55 1.13 -11.73 7.24
C SER A 55 -0.17 -11.41 6.50
N LEU A 56 -0.38 -12.00 5.32
CA LEU A 56 -1.61 -11.85 4.53
C LEU A 56 -2.45 -13.14 4.50
N SER A 57 -1.91 -14.26 5.01
CA SER A 57 -2.61 -15.53 5.05
C SER A 57 -3.41 -15.69 6.33
N SER A 58 -4.53 -16.40 6.27
CA SER A 58 -5.41 -16.70 7.39
C SER A 58 -6.07 -18.07 7.21
N ASP A 59 -6.97 -18.45 8.12
CA ASP A 59 -7.71 -19.72 8.04
C ASP A 59 -8.63 -19.79 6.81
N VAL A 60 -9.03 -18.64 6.27
CA VAL A 60 -9.91 -18.54 5.10
C VAL A 60 -9.17 -18.41 3.77
N VAL A 61 -7.87 -18.06 3.78
CA VAL A 61 -7.10 -17.88 2.53
C VAL A 61 -5.61 -18.05 2.74
N ASN A 62 -4.96 -18.80 1.85
CA ASN A 62 -3.51 -18.84 1.74
C ASN A 62 -3.04 -17.86 0.66
N VAL A 63 -2.15 -16.94 1.02
CA VAL A 63 -1.66 -15.90 0.11
C VAL A 63 -0.22 -16.20 -0.26
N TYR A 64 0.07 -16.18 -1.56
CA TYR A 64 1.42 -16.29 -2.10
C TYR A 64 1.74 -15.06 -2.95
N ARG A 65 3.01 -14.68 -3.00
CA ARG A 65 3.49 -13.52 -3.75
C ARG A 65 4.64 -13.88 -4.66
N ASP A 66 4.57 -13.38 -5.88
CA ASP A 66 5.65 -13.37 -6.86
C ASP A 66 5.75 -11.95 -7.45
N GLY A 67 6.74 -11.18 -7.00
CA GLY A 67 6.91 -9.76 -7.39
C GLY A 67 5.67 -8.90 -7.09
N GLN A 68 5.03 -8.41 -8.15
CA GLN A 68 3.80 -7.59 -8.11
C GLN A 68 2.52 -8.42 -8.30
N THR A 69 2.59 -9.73 -8.14
CA THR A 69 1.44 -10.63 -8.26
C THR A 69 1.16 -11.31 -6.92
N LEU A 70 -0.10 -11.26 -6.49
CA LEU A 70 -0.61 -12.14 -5.46
C LEU A 70 -1.39 -13.30 -6.07
N TRP A 71 -1.19 -14.47 -5.49
CA TRP A 71 -1.91 -15.70 -5.77
C TRP A 71 -2.66 -16.08 -4.51
N LEU A 72 -3.99 -16.02 -4.58
CA LEU A 72 -4.87 -16.27 -3.44
C LEU A 72 -5.48 -17.65 -3.63
N LEU A 73 -5.23 -18.55 -2.68
CA LEU A 73 -5.84 -19.87 -2.61
C LEU A 73 -6.89 -19.84 -1.49
N PRO A 74 -8.19 -19.76 -1.83
CA PRO A 74 -9.25 -19.79 -0.83
C PRO A 74 -9.25 -21.15 -0.13
N SER A 75 -9.47 -21.18 1.19
CA SER A 75 -9.59 -22.43 1.95
C SER A 75 -10.94 -23.13 1.69
N PRO A 76 -11.10 -24.43 2.03
CA PRO A 76 -12.39 -25.12 1.90
C PRO A 76 -13.58 -24.37 2.53
N GLU A 77 -13.35 -23.74 3.68
CA GLU A 77 -14.35 -22.91 4.36
C GLU A 77 -14.77 -21.71 3.52
N SER A 78 -13.80 -20.96 2.98
CA SER A 78 -14.11 -19.81 2.12
C SER A 78 -14.72 -20.20 0.77
N ILE A 79 -14.40 -21.39 0.26
CA ILE A 79 -15.02 -22.01 -0.94
C ILE A 79 -16.50 -22.25 -0.71
N GLU A 80 -16.85 -22.82 0.44
CA GLU A 80 -18.23 -23.03 0.87
C GLU A 80 -18.96 -21.70 1.12
N ALA A 81 -18.34 -20.78 1.86
CA ALA A 81 -18.88 -19.45 2.15
C ALA A 81 -18.93 -18.51 0.94
N ARG A 82 -18.26 -18.89 -0.16
CA ARG A 82 -18.12 -18.15 -1.42
C ARG A 82 -17.59 -16.72 -1.27
N SER A 83 -16.80 -16.49 -0.23
CA SER A 83 -16.14 -15.20 -0.01
C SER A 83 -15.03 -15.32 1.03
N PHE A 84 -14.09 -14.37 0.98
CA PHE A 84 -13.13 -14.10 2.03
C PHE A 84 -12.70 -12.63 1.96
N ASN A 85 -12.00 -12.19 3.00
CA ASN A 85 -11.44 -10.86 3.09
C ASN A 85 -9.90 -10.91 3.10
N LEU A 86 -9.28 -9.89 2.52
CA LEU A 86 -7.87 -9.59 2.71
C LEU A 86 -7.71 -8.21 3.35
N PRO A 87 -6.68 -7.97 4.16
CA PRO A 87 -6.31 -6.61 4.54
C PRO A 87 -6.18 -5.72 3.30
N ARG A 88 -6.55 -4.44 3.42
CA ARG A 88 -6.28 -3.45 2.38
C ARG A 88 -4.78 -3.40 2.08
N LEU A 89 -4.41 -3.30 0.81
CA LEU A 89 -3.02 -3.12 0.37
C LEU A 89 -2.82 -1.75 -0.29
N CYS A 90 -1.60 -1.25 -0.21
CA CYS A 90 -1.18 0.05 -0.73
C CYS A 90 -0.61 -0.07 -2.14
N ALA A 91 -1.38 -0.65 -3.08
CA ALA A 91 -1.00 -0.72 -4.49
C ALA A 91 -2.23 -0.73 -5.41
N PRO A 92 -2.18 -0.07 -6.58
CA PRO A 92 -3.23 -0.17 -7.59
C PRO A 92 -3.28 -1.58 -8.19
N ILE A 93 -4.48 -2.10 -8.42
CA ILE A 93 -4.74 -3.38 -9.09
C ILE A 93 -4.82 -3.14 -10.59
N ARG A 94 -3.86 -3.71 -11.33
CA ARG A 94 -3.84 -3.75 -12.79
C ARG A 94 -4.86 -4.76 -13.34
N SER A 95 -4.93 -5.94 -12.75
CA SER A 95 -5.89 -6.98 -13.13
C SER A 95 -6.20 -7.93 -11.98
N LEU A 96 -7.41 -8.45 -11.94
CA LEU A 96 -7.90 -9.38 -10.91
C LEU A 96 -8.86 -10.36 -11.56
N ALA A 97 -8.58 -11.67 -11.45
CA ALA A 97 -9.39 -12.73 -12.04
C ALA A 97 -9.11 -14.09 -11.38
N TRP A 98 -10.01 -15.05 -11.59
CA TRP A 98 -9.67 -16.46 -11.42
C TRP A 98 -8.56 -16.86 -12.40
N HIS A 99 -7.57 -17.61 -11.93
CA HIS A 99 -6.41 -17.99 -12.73
C HIS A 99 -6.78 -18.94 -13.86
N ASP A 100 -7.54 -20.00 -13.54
CA ASP A 100 -7.86 -21.08 -14.48
C ASP A 100 -9.04 -20.74 -15.41
N ASP A 101 -9.81 -19.70 -15.08
CA ASP A 101 -11.01 -19.29 -15.80
C ASP A 101 -11.22 -17.78 -15.69
N ALA A 102 -10.41 -17.01 -16.41
CA ALA A 102 -10.41 -15.55 -16.32
C ALA A 102 -11.74 -14.89 -16.73
N LYS A 103 -12.66 -15.62 -17.39
CA LYS A 103 -13.99 -15.12 -17.76
C LYS A 103 -15.03 -15.31 -16.65
N ARG A 104 -14.73 -16.12 -15.65
CA ARG A 104 -15.61 -16.34 -14.50
C ARG A 104 -15.75 -15.06 -13.68
N GLU A 105 -16.99 -14.77 -13.32
CA GLU A 105 -17.30 -13.62 -12.45
C GLU A 105 -16.59 -13.77 -11.10
N LEU A 106 -15.85 -12.73 -10.72
CA LEU A 106 -15.23 -12.57 -9.42
C LEU A 106 -15.66 -11.21 -8.87
N GLY A 107 -16.43 -11.24 -7.78
CA GLY A 107 -16.80 -10.06 -7.03
C GLY A 107 -15.60 -9.52 -6.26
N PHE A 108 -15.42 -8.20 -6.32
CA PHE A 108 -14.40 -7.48 -5.59
C PHE A 108 -14.98 -6.17 -5.06
N VAL A 109 -14.91 -5.96 -3.75
CA VAL A 109 -15.36 -4.74 -3.09
C VAL A 109 -14.23 -4.22 -2.19
N PRO A 110 -13.69 -3.02 -2.44
CA PRO A 110 -12.80 -2.37 -1.49
C PRO A 110 -13.63 -1.78 -0.34
N GLU A 111 -13.47 -2.32 0.86
CA GLU A 111 -13.98 -1.75 2.10
C GLU A 111 -12.92 -0.80 2.72
N PRO A 112 -13.24 0.00 3.76
CA PRO A 112 -12.31 0.98 4.32
C PRO A 112 -10.96 0.40 4.76
N ASP A 113 -10.96 -0.78 5.38
CA ASP A 113 -9.80 -1.43 5.99
C ASP A 113 -9.45 -2.80 5.39
N HIS A 114 -10.33 -3.39 4.58
CA HIS A 114 -10.14 -4.68 3.94
C HIS A 114 -10.70 -4.71 2.52
N TRP A 115 -10.33 -5.72 1.74
CA TRP A 115 -10.89 -6.03 0.44
C TRP A 115 -11.67 -7.34 0.51
N ARG A 116 -12.92 -7.31 0.05
CA ARG A 116 -13.79 -8.48 0.00
C ARG A 116 -13.76 -9.09 -1.39
N PHE A 117 -13.47 -10.39 -1.44
CA PHE A 117 -13.58 -11.22 -2.63
C PHE A 117 -14.81 -12.12 -2.49
N SER A 118 -15.58 -12.30 -3.58
CA SER A 118 -16.77 -13.15 -3.56
C SER A 118 -17.09 -13.75 -4.93
N TRP A 119 -17.87 -14.82 -4.96
CA TRP A 119 -18.29 -15.45 -6.21
C TRP A 119 -19.68 -16.10 -6.07
N LYS A 120 -20.36 -16.29 -7.20
CA LYS A 120 -21.70 -16.90 -7.22
C LYS A 120 -21.64 -18.39 -7.53
N ALA A 121 -20.86 -18.78 -8.54
CA ALA A 121 -20.74 -20.17 -8.98
C ALA A 121 -19.79 -20.96 -8.08
N ALA A 122 -20.06 -22.25 -7.89
CA ALA A 122 -19.11 -23.13 -7.22
C ALA A 122 -17.78 -23.17 -7.98
N VAL A 123 -16.68 -23.28 -7.24
CA VAL A 123 -15.32 -23.35 -7.79
C VAL A 123 -14.60 -24.58 -7.22
N ALA A 124 -13.55 -25.04 -7.90
CA ALA A 124 -12.76 -26.18 -7.43
C ALA A 124 -11.99 -25.82 -6.16
N ALA A 125 -11.66 -26.83 -5.34
CA ALA A 125 -10.93 -26.62 -4.08
C ALA A 125 -9.56 -25.94 -4.28
N GLU A 126 -8.89 -26.21 -5.40
CA GLU A 126 -7.58 -25.65 -5.75
C GLU A 126 -7.67 -24.39 -6.63
N ALA A 127 -8.86 -23.78 -6.75
CA ALA A 127 -9.04 -22.62 -7.61
C ALA A 127 -8.22 -21.42 -7.10
N LEU A 128 -7.31 -20.91 -7.95
CA LEU A 128 -6.48 -19.76 -7.63
C LEU A 128 -7.10 -18.46 -8.13
N ILE A 129 -7.00 -17.40 -7.34
CA ILE A 129 -7.26 -16.02 -7.78
C ILE A 129 -5.90 -15.35 -8.02
N LYS A 130 -5.74 -14.72 -9.18
CA LYS A 130 -4.55 -13.95 -9.54
C LYS A 130 -4.88 -12.47 -9.46
N VAL A 131 -4.11 -11.74 -8.65
CA VAL A 131 -4.18 -10.28 -8.52
C VAL A 131 -2.83 -9.69 -8.94
N VAL A 132 -2.83 -8.89 -10.01
CA VAL A 132 -1.64 -8.21 -10.52
C VAL A 132 -1.73 -6.74 -10.17
N PHE A 133 -0.67 -6.21 -9.60
CA PHE A 133 -0.56 -4.83 -9.16
C PHE A 133 0.33 -4.01 -10.10
N ASP A 134 0.18 -2.68 -10.09
CA ASP A 134 1.09 -1.75 -10.78
C ASP A 134 2.39 -1.49 -9.99
N GLY A 135 2.41 -1.87 -8.70
CA GLY A 135 3.52 -1.69 -7.77
C GLY A 135 3.58 -2.83 -6.76
N ALA A 136 4.51 -2.75 -5.81
CA ALA A 136 4.62 -3.73 -4.74
C ALA A 136 3.37 -3.67 -3.83
N PRO A 137 2.60 -4.77 -3.68
CA PRO A 137 1.49 -4.79 -2.74
C PRO A 137 2.02 -4.90 -1.31
N VAL A 138 1.99 -3.79 -0.57
CA VAL A 138 2.45 -3.68 0.82
C VAL A 138 1.29 -3.33 1.74
N LEU A 139 1.42 -3.66 3.03
CA LEU A 139 0.45 -3.24 4.04
C LEU A 139 0.60 -1.73 4.34
N PRO A 140 -0.46 -1.04 4.80
CA PRO A 140 -0.36 0.38 5.15
C PRO A 140 0.76 0.72 6.13
N GLY A 141 1.03 -0.15 7.12
CA GLY A 141 2.11 0.04 8.09
C GLY A 141 3.53 -0.15 7.53
N GLU A 142 3.67 -0.60 6.28
CA GLU A 142 4.95 -0.79 5.59
C GLU A 142 5.27 0.36 4.62
N VAL A 143 4.34 1.32 4.45
CA VAL A 143 4.53 2.48 3.56
C VAL A 143 5.49 3.48 4.23
N SER A 144 6.58 3.79 3.54
CA SER A 144 7.49 4.86 3.95
C SER A 144 6.97 6.24 3.48
N PRO A 145 7.35 7.34 4.16
CA PRO A 145 7.03 8.68 3.69
C PRO A 145 7.47 8.90 2.24
N THR A 146 6.67 9.63 1.46
CA THR A 146 7.01 9.95 0.07
C THR A 146 8.15 10.98 0.03
N GLU A 147 9.26 10.63 -0.59
CA GLU A 147 10.44 11.50 -0.72
C GLU A 147 10.26 12.57 -1.81
N THR A 148 11.05 13.64 -1.71
CA THR A 148 11.15 14.67 -2.76
C THR A 148 11.92 14.12 -3.97
N ALA A 149 11.36 14.31 -5.15
CA ALA A 149 12.00 13.97 -6.42
C ALA A 149 13.12 14.97 -6.77
N GLY A 150 13.99 14.61 -7.72
CA GLY A 150 15.16 15.44 -8.09
C GLY A 150 14.81 16.81 -8.68
N ASP A 151 13.58 17.03 -9.12
CA ASP A 151 13.06 18.31 -9.61
C ASP A 151 12.41 19.16 -8.50
N GLY A 152 12.45 18.71 -7.24
CA GLY A 152 11.85 19.41 -6.11
C GLY A 152 10.33 19.19 -5.97
N SER A 153 9.77 18.22 -6.70
CA SER A 153 8.38 17.82 -6.57
C SER A 153 8.17 16.66 -5.59
N VAL A 154 6.94 16.53 -5.07
CA VAL A 154 6.48 15.36 -4.32
C VAL A 154 5.13 14.94 -4.89
N MET A 155 4.99 13.66 -5.25
CA MET A 155 3.75 13.09 -5.77
C MET A 155 3.16 12.11 -4.76
N LEU A 156 2.12 12.54 -4.04
CA LEU A 156 1.41 11.71 -3.07
C LEU A 156 0.27 10.97 -3.76
N HIS A 157 0.44 9.67 -3.96
CA HIS A 157 -0.57 8.84 -4.61
C HIS A 157 -1.64 8.33 -3.65
N ALA A 158 -2.86 8.13 -4.16
CA ALA A 158 -3.99 7.60 -3.39
C ALA A 158 -3.70 6.26 -2.68
N HIS A 159 -2.92 5.38 -3.30
CA HIS A 159 -2.62 4.05 -2.73
C HIS A 159 -1.78 4.13 -1.45
N HIS A 160 -1.02 5.22 -1.23
CA HIS A 160 -0.27 5.46 0.00
C HIS A 160 -1.08 6.21 1.08
N ALA A 161 -2.32 6.59 0.80
CA ALA A 161 -3.14 7.33 1.77
C ALA A 161 -3.53 6.42 2.94
N ALA A 162 -3.44 6.89 4.18
CA ALA A 162 -4.25 6.34 5.25
C ALA A 162 -5.64 7.00 5.23
N THR A 163 -6.69 6.22 5.45
CA THR A 163 -8.09 6.69 5.44
C THR A 163 -8.70 6.47 6.80
N PHE A 164 -9.40 7.48 7.30
CA PHE A 164 -10.01 7.49 8.62
C PHE A 164 -11.47 7.89 8.53
N GLY A 165 -12.31 7.24 9.33
CA GLY A 165 -13.74 7.51 9.40
C GLY A 165 -14.60 6.30 9.01
N GLU A 166 -15.81 6.54 8.52
CA GLU A 166 -16.84 5.51 8.33
C GLU A 166 -16.89 4.94 6.90
N LYS A 167 -16.76 5.79 5.87
CA LYS A 167 -17.00 5.40 4.47
C LYS A 167 -15.77 5.56 3.59
N LEU A 168 -14.88 6.48 3.92
CA LEU A 168 -13.71 6.79 3.12
C LEU A 168 -12.80 5.58 2.96
N ARG A 169 -12.40 5.32 1.71
CA ARG A 169 -11.61 4.13 1.38
C ARG A 169 -10.75 4.36 0.14
N PHE A 170 -9.72 3.54 -0.01
CA PHE A 170 -8.97 3.46 -1.27
C PHE A 170 -9.61 2.45 -2.21
N GLU A 171 -9.87 2.89 -3.44
CA GLU A 171 -10.44 2.10 -4.52
C GLU A 171 -9.34 1.71 -5.51
N PRO A 172 -8.79 0.48 -5.41
CA PRO A 172 -7.53 0.12 -6.05
C PRO A 172 -7.65 -0.20 -7.54
N GLN A 173 -8.86 -0.35 -8.09
CA GLN A 173 -9.04 -0.70 -9.50
C GLN A 173 -8.34 0.33 -10.38
N TRP A 174 -7.57 -0.10 -11.39
CA TRP A 174 -6.73 0.79 -12.23
C TRP A 174 -7.47 2.01 -12.81
N TYR A 175 -8.74 1.87 -13.17
CA TYR A 175 -9.57 2.95 -13.72
C TYR A 175 -10.09 3.93 -12.65
N LYS A 176 -10.00 3.58 -11.36
CA LYS A 176 -10.31 4.42 -10.19
C LYS A 176 -9.04 4.90 -9.49
N ASN A 177 -8.25 4.00 -8.90
CA ASN A 177 -6.99 4.28 -8.19
C ASN A 177 -7.08 5.58 -7.39
N THR A 178 -8.03 5.65 -6.47
CA THR A 178 -8.42 6.90 -5.81
C THR A 178 -8.79 6.64 -4.37
N VAL A 179 -8.59 7.63 -3.50
CA VAL A 179 -9.35 7.72 -2.26
C VAL A 179 -10.72 8.27 -2.63
N GLY A 180 -11.78 7.52 -2.34
CA GLY A 180 -13.14 7.81 -2.76
C GLY A 180 -14.16 7.42 -1.69
N TYR A 181 -15.44 7.41 -2.05
CA TYR A 181 -16.56 7.29 -1.10
C TYR A 181 -16.55 8.34 0.02
N TRP A 182 -16.08 9.54 -0.30
CA TRP A 182 -15.95 10.62 0.66
C TRP A 182 -17.28 11.35 0.89
N THR A 183 -18.24 10.65 1.50
CA THR A 183 -19.63 11.12 1.69
C THR A 183 -19.92 11.57 3.13
N VAL A 184 -19.00 11.32 4.05
CA VAL A 184 -19.09 11.71 5.47
C VAL A 184 -18.08 12.83 5.70
N ALA A 185 -18.52 13.94 6.31
CA ALA A 185 -17.69 15.15 6.43
C ALA A 185 -16.56 14.98 7.45
N GLU A 186 -16.76 14.11 8.43
CA GLU A 186 -15.81 13.78 9.49
C GLU A 186 -14.69 12.84 9.00
N ASP A 187 -14.89 12.16 7.87
CA ASP A 187 -13.88 11.30 7.27
C ASP A 187 -12.71 12.13 6.72
N TYR A 188 -11.50 11.61 6.85
CA TYR A 188 -10.30 12.29 6.37
C TYR A 188 -9.22 11.33 5.87
N ALA A 189 -8.37 11.81 4.97
CA ALA A 189 -7.22 11.06 4.46
C ALA A 189 -5.90 11.77 4.78
N THR A 190 -4.86 10.97 5.02
CA THR A 190 -3.51 11.46 5.30
C THR A 190 -2.47 10.79 4.42
N TRP A 191 -1.39 11.53 4.16
CA TRP A 191 -0.19 11.05 3.48
C TRP A 191 1.04 11.49 4.24
N GLU A 192 1.99 10.58 4.43
CA GLU A 192 3.31 10.90 4.95
C GLU A 192 4.25 11.30 3.81
N LEU A 193 4.99 12.38 4.01
CA LEU A 193 5.92 12.92 3.03
C LEU A 193 7.13 13.55 3.69
N LYS A 194 8.21 13.69 2.92
CA LYS A 194 9.41 14.40 3.35
C LYS A 194 9.72 15.53 2.40
N LEU A 195 9.90 16.72 2.96
CA LEU A 195 10.29 17.94 2.25
C LEU A 195 11.73 18.29 2.63
N ASP A 196 12.64 18.21 1.67
CA ASP A 196 14.08 18.39 1.93
C ASP A 196 14.52 19.86 2.02
N GLN A 197 13.65 20.80 1.63
CA GLN A 197 13.96 22.23 1.62
C GLN A 197 12.82 23.08 2.19
N PRO A 198 13.11 24.18 2.91
CA PRO A 198 12.11 25.19 3.19
C PRO A 198 11.72 25.93 1.90
N GLY A 199 10.54 26.54 1.87
CA GLY A 199 10.08 27.37 0.77
C GLY A 199 8.57 27.37 0.60
N ARG A 200 8.13 27.98 -0.50
CA ARG A 200 6.75 27.90 -0.98
C ARG A 200 6.60 26.67 -1.87
N TYR A 201 5.53 25.91 -1.67
CA TYR A 201 5.19 24.72 -2.44
C TYR A 201 3.83 24.94 -3.08
N SER A 202 3.76 24.93 -4.40
CA SER A 202 2.48 24.93 -5.11
C SER A 202 1.84 23.56 -4.98
N VAL A 203 0.56 23.54 -4.66
CA VAL A 203 -0.21 22.34 -4.40
C VAL A 203 -1.31 22.19 -5.44
N ALA A 204 -1.37 21.02 -6.05
CA ALA A 204 -2.47 20.62 -6.91
C ALA A 204 -3.00 19.24 -6.51
N VAL A 205 -4.30 19.04 -6.64
CA VAL A 205 -4.92 17.73 -6.41
C VAL A 205 -5.51 17.22 -7.72
N LEU A 206 -5.13 16.01 -8.10
CA LEU A 206 -5.75 15.28 -9.20
C LEU A 206 -7.05 14.66 -8.69
N GLN A 207 -8.16 15.30 -9.02
CA GLN A 207 -9.47 14.95 -8.48
C GLN A 207 -10.48 14.48 -9.52
N GLY A 208 -11.38 13.61 -9.10
CA GLY A 208 -12.62 13.29 -9.80
C GLY A 208 -13.83 13.81 -9.03
N CYS A 209 -14.83 14.33 -9.72
CA CYS A 209 -16.07 14.79 -9.12
C CYS A 209 -17.23 14.59 -10.11
N GLY A 210 -18.33 14.00 -9.65
CA GLY A 210 -19.49 13.75 -10.49
C GLY A 210 -20.11 15.03 -11.05
N GLN A 211 -20.82 14.91 -12.18
CA GLN A 211 -21.57 16.03 -12.76
C GLN A 211 -22.53 16.64 -11.74
N GLY A 212 -22.45 17.96 -11.58
CA GLY A 212 -23.23 18.74 -10.63
C GLY A 212 -22.84 18.55 -9.16
N GLN A 213 -21.73 17.85 -8.85
CA GLN A 213 -21.29 17.55 -7.48
C GLN A 213 -20.21 18.49 -6.93
N GLY A 214 -19.64 19.37 -7.76
CA GLY A 214 -18.59 20.32 -7.35
C GLY A 214 -19.06 21.39 -6.34
N GLY A 215 -18.10 22.15 -5.81
CA GLY A 215 -18.35 23.27 -4.89
C GLY A 215 -18.33 22.91 -3.40
N SER A 216 -17.85 21.72 -3.04
CA SER A 216 -17.58 21.37 -1.64
C SER A 216 -16.38 22.15 -1.13
N ASP A 217 -16.40 22.57 0.13
CA ASP A 217 -15.29 23.27 0.78
C ASP A 217 -14.43 22.24 1.54
N ALA A 218 -13.13 22.29 1.32
CA ALA A 218 -12.16 21.38 1.94
C ALA A 218 -10.91 22.16 2.38
N VAL A 219 -10.07 21.50 3.17
CA VAL A 219 -8.77 22.05 3.59
C VAL A 219 -7.68 21.01 3.44
N ILE A 220 -6.51 21.44 2.98
CA ILE A 220 -5.26 20.72 3.18
C ILE A 220 -4.58 21.31 4.42
N THR A 221 -4.14 20.44 5.33
CA THR A 221 -3.24 20.81 6.42
C THR A 221 -1.94 20.02 6.30
N LEU A 222 -0.82 20.71 6.50
CA LEU A 222 0.49 20.09 6.67
C LEU A 222 0.83 20.11 8.16
N ARG A 223 1.19 18.95 8.71
CA ARG A 223 1.43 18.77 10.15
C ARG A 223 2.79 18.16 10.41
N ASP A 224 3.41 18.62 11.48
CA ASP A 224 4.60 18.03 12.09
C ASP A 224 4.13 17.43 13.43
N GLU A 225 3.90 16.12 13.43
CA GLU A 225 3.17 15.43 14.49
C GLU A 225 1.82 16.11 14.81
N ALA A 226 1.62 16.59 16.03
CA ALA A 226 0.41 17.30 16.45
C ALA A 226 0.39 18.78 16.01
N THR A 227 1.51 19.34 15.54
CA THR A 227 1.65 20.76 15.24
C THR A 227 1.19 21.07 13.82
N LEU A 228 0.27 22.04 13.68
CA LEU A 228 -0.10 22.59 12.37
C LEU A 228 1.04 23.47 11.83
N VAL A 229 1.56 23.12 10.66
CA VAL A 229 2.65 23.83 9.98
C VAL A 229 2.11 24.83 8.97
N ALA A 230 1.15 24.40 8.15
CA ALA A 230 0.52 25.22 7.13
C ALA A 230 -0.88 24.69 6.80
N GLU A 231 -1.74 25.55 6.29
CA GLU A 231 -3.08 25.21 5.84
C GLU A 231 -3.41 25.88 4.50
N LEU A 232 -4.25 25.24 3.70
CA LEU A 232 -4.72 25.74 2.42
C LEU A 232 -6.19 25.32 2.21
N PRO A 233 -7.15 26.23 2.40
CA PRO A 233 -8.54 25.97 2.05
C PRO A 233 -8.71 25.94 0.53
N PHE A 234 -9.63 25.11 0.04
CA PHE A 234 -9.95 25.03 -1.38
C PHE A 234 -11.38 24.56 -1.62
N GLN A 235 -11.84 24.74 -2.85
CA GLN A 235 -13.13 24.20 -3.32
C GLN A 235 -12.92 23.08 -4.34
N THR A 236 -13.73 22.04 -4.25
CA THR A 236 -13.73 20.95 -5.24
C THR A 236 -14.36 21.42 -6.55
N ILE A 237 -13.85 20.92 -7.67
CA ILE A 237 -14.33 21.28 -9.01
C ILE A 237 -15.11 20.13 -9.61
N ASP A 238 -16.20 20.46 -10.31
CA ASP A 238 -16.94 19.49 -11.11
C ASP A 238 -16.07 18.99 -12.27
N THR A 239 -15.95 17.68 -12.44
CA THR A 239 -15.19 17.07 -13.54
C THR A 239 -16.07 16.26 -14.51
N GLY A 240 -17.40 16.30 -14.32
CA GLY A 240 -18.43 15.63 -15.10
C GLY A 240 -18.62 14.16 -14.73
N HIS A 241 -17.64 13.50 -14.14
CA HIS A 241 -17.72 12.11 -13.70
C HIS A 241 -16.61 11.83 -12.68
N PHE A 242 -16.87 10.97 -11.68
CA PHE A 242 -15.87 10.64 -10.65
C PHE A 242 -14.57 10.00 -11.21
N GLN A 243 -14.63 9.43 -12.41
CA GLN A 243 -13.45 8.87 -13.08
C GLN A 243 -12.80 9.84 -14.11
N ASN A 244 -13.37 11.03 -14.30
CA ASN A 244 -12.78 12.08 -15.13
C ASN A 244 -11.83 12.91 -14.26
N PHE A 245 -10.61 12.42 -14.07
CA PHE A 245 -9.65 13.10 -13.21
C PHE A 245 -9.11 14.39 -13.85
N ARG A 246 -9.11 15.49 -13.10
CA ARG A 246 -8.57 16.79 -13.49
C ARG A 246 -7.72 17.39 -12.37
N TRP A 247 -6.65 18.07 -12.74
CA TRP A 247 -5.85 18.83 -11.79
C TRP A 247 -6.63 20.07 -11.34
N ASN A 248 -6.77 20.23 -10.03
CA ASN A 248 -7.22 21.45 -9.38
C ASN A 248 -6.04 22.08 -8.67
N HIS A 249 -5.61 23.26 -9.13
CA HIS A 249 -4.49 24.01 -8.57
C HIS A 249 -4.99 24.86 -7.40
N LEU A 250 -4.48 24.57 -6.20
CA LEU A 250 -5.07 25.07 -4.96
C LEU A 250 -4.40 26.35 -4.44
N GLY A 251 -3.22 26.68 -4.95
CA GLY A 251 -2.34 27.72 -4.43
C GLY A 251 -1.11 27.12 -3.77
N ASP A 252 -0.55 27.81 -2.78
CA ASP A 252 0.74 27.42 -2.19
C ASP A 252 0.68 27.26 -0.67
N LEU A 253 1.47 26.33 -0.16
CA LEU A 253 1.82 26.19 1.27
C LEU A 253 3.23 26.74 1.51
N THR A 254 3.46 27.39 2.65
CA THR A 254 4.80 27.83 3.05
C THR A 254 5.34 26.93 4.15
N VAL A 255 6.52 26.34 3.91
CA VAL A 255 7.21 25.45 4.86
C VAL A 255 8.52 26.10 5.29
N LYS A 256 8.71 26.26 6.60
CA LYS A 256 9.85 27.02 7.15
C LYS A 256 11.09 26.20 7.42
N LYS A 257 10.96 24.88 7.51
CA LYS A 257 12.03 23.94 7.82
C LYS A 257 11.91 22.69 6.94
N PRO A 258 13.01 22.01 6.60
CA PRO A 258 12.90 20.67 6.05
C PRO A 258 12.41 19.70 7.13
N GLY A 259 11.80 18.59 6.73
CA GLY A 259 11.32 17.58 7.66
C GLY A 259 10.40 16.54 7.05
N THR A 260 10.02 15.56 7.87
CA THR A 260 8.91 14.65 7.59
C THR A 260 7.64 15.29 8.09
N TYR A 261 6.60 15.27 7.26
CA TYR A 261 5.30 15.87 7.53
C TYR A 261 4.19 14.88 7.20
N GLN A 262 3.04 15.12 7.81
CA GLN A 262 1.78 14.52 7.41
C GLN A 262 0.93 15.58 6.68
N LEU A 263 0.58 15.30 5.42
CA LEU A 263 -0.43 16.07 4.70
C LEU A 263 -1.79 15.42 4.95
N ARG A 264 -2.77 16.20 5.40
CA ARG A 264 -4.15 15.77 5.64
C ARG A 264 -5.14 16.57 4.81
N ILE A 265 -6.12 15.89 4.21
CA ILE A 265 -7.29 16.51 3.59
C ILE A 265 -8.52 16.23 4.45
N GLU A 266 -9.33 17.25 4.71
CA GLU A 266 -10.61 17.16 5.42
C GLU A 266 -11.69 17.97 4.71
N ALA A 267 -12.95 17.55 4.85
CA ALA A 267 -14.09 18.37 4.45
C ALA A 267 -14.34 19.48 5.49
N LYS A 268 -14.69 20.67 5.01
CA LYS A 268 -15.36 21.70 5.82
C LYS A 268 -16.85 21.75 5.53
N ARG A 269 -17.23 21.46 4.29
CA ARG A 269 -18.63 21.32 3.87
C ARG A 269 -18.70 20.44 2.62
N ILE A 270 -19.50 19.39 2.67
CA ILE A 270 -19.90 18.64 1.47
C ILE A 270 -21.10 19.34 0.85
N ALA A 271 -20.94 19.91 -0.34
CA ALA A 271 -21.98 20.71 -0.98
C ALA A 271 -23.14 19.87 -1.53
N LYS A 272 -22.85 18.61 -1.90
CA LYS A 272 -23.77 17.69 -2.58
C LYS A 272 -23.67 16.28 -1.98
N GLY A 273 -23.50 15.23 -2.78
CA GLY A 273 -23.48 13.84 -2.31
C GLY A 273 -22.11 13.34 -1.83
N ALA A 274 -21.01 13.94 -2.30
CA ALA A 274 -19.65 13.57 -1.92
C ALA A 274 -18.72 14.78 -1.98
N LEU A 275 -17.61 14.74 -1.25
CA LEU A 275 -16.57 15.77 -1.31
C LEU A 275 -15.94 15.78 -2.72
N PHE A 276 -15.25 14.68 -3.08
CA PHE A 276 -14.58 14.37 -4.34
C PHE A 276 -13.79 13.05 -4.21
N ASP A 277 -13.24 12.56 -5.32
CA ASP A 277 -12.26 11.48 -5.38
C ASP A 277 -10.84 12.06 -5.53
N VAL A 278 -9.87 11.60 -4.74
CA VAL A 278 -8.45 12.03 -4.80
C VAL A 278 -7.56 10.91 -5.33
N ARG A 279 -7.02 11.08 -6.54
CA ARG A 279 -6.07 10.12 -7.14
C ARG A 279 -4.61 10.44 -6.82
N ALA A 280 -4.27 11.73 -6.76
CA ALA A 280 -2.93 12.17 -6.39
C ALA A 280 -2.92 13.62 -5.88
N ILE A 281 -1.87 13.97 -5.14
CA ILE A 281 -1.57 15.33 -4.71
C ILE A 281 -0.14 15.62 -5.16
N HIS A 282 0.05 16.75 -5.83
CA HIS A 282 1.35 17.18 -6.33
C HIS A 282 1.77 18.44 -5.61
N LEU A 283 2.94 18.40 -4.98
CA LEU A 283 3.59 19.55 -4.36
C LEU A 283 4.83 19.88 -5.17
N VAL A 284 5.01 21.13 -5.57
CA VAL A 284 6.19 21.58 -6.33
C VAL A 284 6.79 22.80 -5.67
N LYS A 285 8.07 22.70 -5.26
CA LYS A 285 8.79 23.84 -4.72
C LYS A 285 8.86 24.95 -5.76
N GLN A 286 8.41 26.15 -5.38
CA GLN A 286 8.46 27.32 -6.23
C GLN A 286 9.88 27.91 -6.24
N ALA A 287 10.26 28.49 -7.38
CA ALA A 287 11.43 29.34 -7.44
C ALA A 287 11.24 30.55 -6.50
N ASN A 288 12.31 30.93 -5.81
CA ASN A 288 12.33 32.16 -5.01
C ASN A 288 12.33 33.39 -5.90
#